data_AF-A0A2H5YNG1-F1
#
_entry.id   AF-A0A2H5YNG1-F1
#
_cell.length_a   1.000
_cell.length_b   1.000
_cell.length_c   1.000
_cell.angle_alpha   90.00
_cell.angle_beta   90.00
_cell.angle_gamma   90.00
#
_symmetry.space_group_name_H-M   'P 1'
#
loop_
_entity.id
_entity.type
_entity.pdbx_description
1 polymer ?
#
loop_
_entity_poly.entity_id
_entity_poly.type
_entity_poly.pdbx_seq_one_letter_code
_entity_poly.pdbx_strand_id
1 'polypeptide(L)'
;MDDYGLDMDEALQAIETAEVLVVRFAILEKRLLIDFRTSETEGPFIAVVPRAGSLEERYKSLKRLRPRFPLPEKIVAFMWQRASVESFKQSGLWERIVERLVALGGPPMSQRCEAVYEELLREERREVLSAIRGGEGYQSLWERQP
;
A
#
# COMPACT_ATOMS: atom_id res chain seq x y z
N MET A 1 3.79 3.37 21.14
CA MET A 1 4.42 2.78 19.94
C MET A 1 4.12 1.31 20.01
N ASP A 2 3.23 0.86 19.14
CA ASP A 2 2.66 -0.49 19.23
C ASP A 2 3.65 -1.55 18.75
N ASP A 3 3.29 -2.81 18.92
CA ASP A 3 4.02 -4.00 18.44
C ASP A 3 4.24 -4.02 16.91
N TYR A 4 3.83 -3.00 16.17
CA TYR A 4 4.03 -2.87 14.72
C TYR A 4 5.00 -1.76 14.32
N GLY A 5 5.53 -0.98 15.27
CA GLY A 5 6.48 0.11 15.01
C GLY A 5 5.84 1.37 14.42
N LEU A 6 4.51 1.44 14.38
CA LEU A 6 3.74 2.66 14.11
C LEU A 6 2.68 2.83 15.19
N ASP A 7 2.07 4.02 15.23
CA ASP A 7 0.88 4.29 16.01
C ASP A 7 -0.35 3.73 15.25
N MET A 8 -0.94 2.67 15.78
CA MET A 8 -2.04 1.96 15.14
C MET A 8 -3.33 2.78 15.13
N ASP A 9 -3.55 3.62 16.16
CA ASP A 9 -4.71 4.49 16.22
C ASP A 9 -4.62 5.58 15.15
N GLU A 10 -3.43 6.17 14.95
CA GLU A 10 -3.21 7.12 13.85
C GLU A 10 -3.37 6.46 12.48
N ALA A 11 -2.90 5.22 12.31
CA ALA A 11 -3.08 4.47 11.06
C ALA A 11 -4.56 4.17 10.77
N LEU A 12 -5.31 3.74 11.78
CA LEU A 12 -6.75 3.52 11.69
C LEU A 12 -7.47 4.84 11.35
N GLN A 13 -7.14 5.92 12.05
CA GLN A 13 -7.71 7.24 11.78
C GLN A 13 -7.42 7.69 10.34
N ALA A 14 -6.21 7.44 9.83
CA ALA A 14 -5.86 7.71 8.45
C ALA A 14 -6.69 6.87 7.46
N ILE A 15 -6.92 5.59 7.75
CA ILE A 15 -7.77 4.71 6.95
C ILE A 15 -9.22 5.17 6.95
N GLU A 16 -9.74 5.71 8.04
CA GLU A 16 -11.13 6.15 8.14
C GLU A 16 -11.36 7.51 7.48
N THR A 17 -10.39 8.42 7.56
CA THR A 17 -10.60 9.83 7.18
C THR A 17 -9.94 10.27 5.89
N ALA A 18 -8.86 9.60 5.46
CA ALA A 18 -8.17 10.04 4.24
C ALA A 18 -9.05 9.87 3.01
N GLU A 19 -9.00 10.85 2.11
CA GLU A 19 -9.51 10.69 0.74
C GLU A 19 -8.60 9.78 -0.08
N VAL A 20 -7.28 9.98 0.05
CA VAL A 20 -6.25 9.20 -0.63
C VAL A 20 -5.18 8.78 0.37
N LEU A 21 -4.93 7.48 0.43
CA LEU A 21 -3.99 6.83 1.34
C LEU A 21 -2.92 6.07 0.54
N VAL A 22 -1.67 6.21 0.97
CA VAL A 22 -0.54 5.42 0.46
C VAL A 22 0.10 4.66 1.61
N VAL A 23 0.09 3.32 1.52
CA VAL A 23 0.84 2.47 2.44
C VAL A 23 2.18 2.13 1.82
N ARG A 24 3.25 2.42 2.57
CA ARG A 24 4.62 2.06 2.21
C ARG A 24 5.01 0.83 3.02
N PHE A 25 5.51 -0.22 2.36
CA PHE A 25 6.08 -1.38 3.04
C PHE A 25 7.60 -1.24 3.07
N ALA A 26 8.24 -1.58 4.19
CA ALA A 26 9.69 -1.46 4.34
C ALA A 26 10.46 -2.32 3.31
N ILE A 27 9.91 -3.49 2.97
CA ILE A 27 10.55 -4.46 2.06
C ILE A 27 10.15 -4.29 0.59
N LEU A 28 9.12 -3.50 0.27
CA LEU A 28 8.64 -3.35 -1.11
C LEU A 28 9.12 -2.06 -1.74
N GLU A 29 9.56 -2.15 -3.00
CA GLU A 29 9.79 -0.95 -3.81
C GLU A 29 8.47 -0.28 -4.23
N LYS A 30 7.45 -1.09 -4.51
CA LYS A 30 6.11 -0.61 -4.85
C LYS A 30 5.33 -0.10 -3.63
N ARG A 31 4.20 0.54 -3.88
CA ARG A 31 3.32 1.14 -2.88
C ARG A 31 1.90 0.65 -3.05
N LEU A 32 1.17 0.50 -1.96
CA LEU A 32 -0.28 0.33 -2.02
C LEU A 32 -0.92 1.72 -2.04
N LEU A 33 -1.61 2.03 -3.13
CA LEU A 33 -2.41 3.25 -3.28
C LEU A 33 -3.87 2.90 -3.09
N ILE A 34 -4.55 3.64 -2.21
CA ILE A 34 -5.99 3.60 -2.01
C ILE A 34 -6.53 5.01 -2.23
N ASP A 35 -7.56 5.15 -3.04
CA ASP A 35 -8.31 6.38 -3.24
C ASP A 35 -9.78 6.09 -2.97
N PHE A 36 -10.25 6.54 -1.80
CA PHE A 36 -11.57 6.29 -1.28
C PHE A 36 -12.64 7.19 -1.91
N ARG A 37 -12.25 8.15 -2.75
CA ARG A 37 -13.21 9.08 -3.36
C ARG A 37 -14.09 8.36 -4.38
N THR A 38 -15.36 8.76 -4.40
CA THR A 38 -16.39 8.28 -5.32
C THR A 38 -17.04 9.44 -6.05
N SER A 39 -17.64 9.16 -7.20
CA SER A 39 -18.47 10.08 -7.97
C SER A 39 -19.64 9.31 -8.59
N GLU A 40 -20.50 10.01 -9.32
CA GLU A 40 -21.61 9.37 -10.06
C GLU A 40 -21.14 8.33 -11.09
N THR A 41 -19.91 8.43 -11.60
CA THR A 41 -19.41 7.57 -12.69
C THR A 41 -18.18 6.72 -12.34
N GLU A 42 -17.58 6.94 -11.17
CA GLU A 42 -16.38 6.22 -10.73
C GLU A 42 -16.46 5.91 -9.22
N GLY A 43 -16.28 4.64 -8.86
CA GLY A 43 -16.16 4.19 -7.48
C GLY A 43 -14.75 4.38 -6.91
N PRO A 44 -14.47 3.87 -5.70
CA PRO A 44 -13.15 3.96 -5.09
C PRO A 44 -12.14 3.09 -5.84
N PHE A 45 -10.85 3.30 -5.57
CA PHE A 45 -9.75 2.65 -6.28
C PHE A 45 -8.70 2.11 -5.31
N ILE A 46 -8.14 0.96 -5.66
CA ILE A 46 -7.01 0.34 -4.99
C ILE A 46 -6.08 -0.31 -6.01
N ALA A 47 -4.78 -0.10 -5.86
CA ALA A 47 -3.76 -0.72 -6.71
C ALA A 47 -2.38 -0.73 -6.05
N VAL A 48 -1.55 -1.70 -6.47
CA VAL A 48 -0.10 -1.65 -6.26
C VAL A 48 0.50 -0.77 -7.36
N VAL A 49 1.25 0.26 -6.98
CA VAL A 49 1.81 1.26 -7.90
C VAL A 49 3.32 1.42 -7.71
N PRO A 50 4.06 1.86 -8.74
CA PRO A 50 5.46 2.25 -8.57
C PRO A 50 5.63 3.35 -7.53
N ARG A 51 6.81 3.42 -6.92
CA ARG A 51 7.18 4.55 -6.06
C ARG A 51 7.25 5.83 -6.91
N ALA A 52 6.60 6.88 -6.44
CA ALA A 52 6.88 8.24 -6.91
C ALA A 52 8.17 8.77 -6.27
N GLY A 53 9.05 9.36 -7.07
CA GLY A 53 10.31 9.98 -6.66
C GLY A 53 10.14 11.36 -6.01
N SER A 54 9.03 12.05 -6.28
CA SER A 54 8.72 13.37 -5.70
C SER A 54 7.25 13.54 -5.31
N LEU A 55 6.95 14.63 -4.59
CA LEU A 55 5.57 14.99 -4.26
C LEU A 55 4.76 15.28 -5.54
N GLU A 56 5.30 16.07 -6.45
CA GLU A 56 4.65 16.40 -7.73
C GLU A 56 4.36 15.14 -8.56
N GLU A 57 5.31 14.21 -8.63
CA GLU A 57 5.15 12.95 -9.34
C GLU A 57 4.05 12.09 -8.72
N ARG A 58 3.88 12.13 -7.39
CA ARG A 58 2.79 11.43 -6.69
C ARG A 58 1.42 11.92 -7.18
N TYR A 59 1.23 13.24 -7.22
CA TYR A 59 -0.02 13.84 -7.69
C TYR A 59 -0.24 13.60 -9.20
N LYS A 60 0.80 13.71 -10.02
CA LYS A 60 0.72 13.41 -11.47
C LYS A 60 0.34 11.95 -11.71
N SER A 61 0.94 11.02 -10.97
CA SER A 61 0.67 9.59 -11.09
C SER A 61 -0.77 9.27 -10.67
N LEU A 62 -1.23 9.83 -9.56
CA LEU A 62 -2.63 9.72 -9.15
C LEU A 62 -3.58 10.27 -10.21
N LYS A 63 -3.28 11.46 -10.76
CA LYS A 63 -4.12 12.08 -11.80
C LYS A 63 -4.20 11.24 -13.08
N ARG A 64 -3.12 10.55 -13.46
CA ARG A 64 -3.13 9.60 -14.59
C ARG A 64 -4.03 8.40 -14.32
N LEU A 65 -4.04 7.89 -13.09
CA LEU A 65 -4.86 6.75 -12.67
C LEU A 65 -6.34 7.12 -12.47
N ARG A 66 -6.61 8.34 -11.97
CA ARG A 66 -7.94 8.87 -11.66
C ARG A 66 -8.19 10.20 -12.39
N PRO A 67 -8.25 10.20 -13.73
CA PRO A 67 -8.28 11.44 -14.53
C PRO A 67 -9.54 12.28 -14.32
N ARG A 68 -10.67 11.68 -13.92
CA ARG A 68 -11.92 12.42 -13.68
C ARG A 68 -11.99 13.07 -12.29
N PHE A 69 -11.16 12.66 -11.34
CA PHE A 69 -11.10 13.29 -10.03
C PHE A 69 -10.20 14.53 -10.05
N PRO A 70 -10.55 15.61 -9.33
CA PRO A 70 -9.60 16.69 -9.07
C PRO A 70 -8.39 16.16 -8.28
N LEU A 71 -7.30 16.93 -8.24
CA LEU A 71 -6.22 16.61 -7.32
C LEU A 71 -6.76 16.70 -5.88
N PRO A 72 -6.50 15.71 -5.02
CA PRO A 72 -6.93 15.78 -3.62
C PRO A 72 -6.15 16.89 -2.90
N GLU A 73 -6.70 17.42 -1.81
CA GLU A 73 -5.97 18.39 -0.98
C GLU A 73 -4.71 17.78 -0.37
N LYS A 74 -4.81 16.52 0.08
CA LYS A 74 -3.72 15.79 0.72
C LYS A 74 -3.72 14.31 0.32
N ILE A 75 -2.51 13.77 0.13
CA ILE A 75 -2.29 12.33 0.07
C ILE A 75 -1.65 11.90 1.38
N VAL A 76 -2.41 11.20 2.22
CA VAL A 76 -1.93 10.67 3.50
C VAL A 76 -1.06 9.45 3.23
N ALA A 77 0.04 9.30 3.96
CA ALA A 77 0.91 8.15 3.80
C ALA A 77 1.51 7.75 5.15
N PHE A 78 1.55 6.45 5.41
CA PHE A 78 2.30 5.89 6.54
C PHE A 78 3.23 4.78 6.06
N MET A 79 4.19 4.43 6.92
CA MET A 79 5.13 3.35 6.68
C MET A 79 4.79 2.15 7.57
N TRP A 80 4.49 1.02 6.94
CA TRP A 80 4.45 -0.28 7.60
C TRP A 80 5.88 -0.77 7.81
N GLN A 81 6.33 -0.74 9.06
CA GLN A 81 7.73 -1.03 9.41
C GLN A 81 8.05 -2.52 9.50
N ARG A 82 7.03 -3.38 9.60
CA ARG A 82 7.23 -4.83 9.66
C ARG A 82 7.59 -5.38 8.28
N ALA A 83 8.37 -6.47 8.30
CA ALA A 83 8.98 -7.04 7.12
C ALA A 83 8.02 -7.84 6.23
N SER A 84 6.73 -7.98 6.58
CA SER A 84 5.79 -8.74 5.76
C SER A 84 4.45 -8.07 5.49
N VAL A 85 3.92 -8.29 4.28
CA VAL A 85 2.55 -7.97 3.86
C VAL A 85 1.53 -8.76 4.67
N GLU A 86 1.86 -9.99 5.06
CA GLU A 86 1.00 -10.81 5.91
C GLU A 86 0.79 -10.18 7.29
N SER A 87 1.84 -9.61 7.90
CA SER A 87 1.70 -8.91 9.19
C SER A 87 0.78 -7.69 9.11
N PHE A 88 0.75 -7.00 7.95
CA PHE A 88 -0.18 -5.90 7.72
C PHE A 88 -1.64 -6.38 7.76
N LYS A 89 -1.90 -7.56 7.20
CA LYS A 89 -3.23 -8.19 7.29
C LYS A 89 -3.55 -8.62 8.72
N GLN A 90 -2.62 -9.30 9.41
CA GLN A 90 -2.82 -9.73 10.79
C GLN A 90 -3.08 -8.56 11.76
N SER A 91 -2.62 -7.35 11.43
CA SER A 91 -2.89 -6.14 12.22
C SER A 91 -4.34 -5.64 12.16
N GLY A 92 -5.15 -6.12 11.22
CA GLY A 92 -6.53 -5.67 11.00
C GLY A 92 -6.67 -4.42 10.13
N LEU A 93 -5.57 -3.71 9.81
CA LEU A 93 -5.62 -2.51 8.96
C LEU A 93 -6.08 -2.82 7.54
N TRP A 94 -5.68 -3.98 6.99
CA TRP A 94 -6.11 -4.43 5.68
C TRP A 94 -7.64 -4.63 5.65
N GLU A 95 -8.18 -5.33 6.64
CA GLU A 95 -9.61 -5.61 6.77
C GLU A 95 -10.40 -4.30 6.84
N ARG A 96 -9.95 -3.31 7.62
CA ARG A 96 -10.60 -1.99 7.66
C ARG A 96 -10.58 -1.26 6.32
N ILE A 97 -9.49 -1.37 5.56
CA ILE A 97 -9.42 -0.83 4.19
C ILE A 97 -10.45 -1.53 3.28
N VAL A 98 -10.53 -2.87 3.33
CA VAL A 98 -11.47 -3.64 2.52
C VAL A 98 -12.92 -3.29 2.88
N GLU A 99 -13.26 -3.26 4.17
CA GLU A 99 -14.59 -2.88 4.66
C GLU A 99 -15.00 -1.51 4.13
N ARG A 100 -14.13 -0.50 4.26
CA ARG A 100 -14.40 0.85 3.76
C ARG A 100 -14.56 0.88 2.24
N LEU A 101 -13.69 0.19 1.50
CA LEU A 101 -13.77 0.12 0.04
C LEU A 101 -15.04 -0.57 -0.45
N VAL A 102 -15.47 -1.65 0.20
CA VAL A 102 -16.72 -2.35 -0.13
C VAL A 102 -17.93 -1.50 0.25
N ALA A 103 -17.90 -0.78 1.37
CA ALA A 103 -18.96 0.15 1.73
C ALA A 103 -19.15 1.28 0.69
N LEU A 104 -18.04 1.75 0.09
CA LEU A 104 -18.05 2.84 -0.89
C LEU A 104 -18.30 2.38 -2.33
N GLY A 105 -17.74 1.23 -2.73
CA GLY A 105 -17.73 0.74 -4.12
C GLY A 105 -18.57 -0.51 -4.37
N GLY A 106 -19.20 -1.06 -3.33
CA GLY A 106 -20.02 -2.25 -3.39
C GLY A 106 -19.25 -3.57 -3.52
N PRO A 107 -19.96 -4.69 -3.77
CA PRO A 107 -19.39 -6.04 -3.78
C PRO A 107 -18.18 -6.27 -4.70
N PRO A 108 -18.07 -5.65 -5.91
CA PRO A 108 -16.91 -5.84 -6.78
C PRO A 108 -15.59 -5.43 -6.14
N MET A 109 -15.61 -4.51 -5.17
CA MET A 109 -14.41 -4.08 -4.48
C MET A 109 -13.77 -5.20 -3.66
N SER A 110 -14.54 -6.19 -3.18
CA SER A 110 -13.98 -7.34 -2.46
C SER A 110 -13.02 -8.12 -3.35
N GLN A 111 -13.44 -8.43 -4.59
CA GLN A 111 -12.62 -9.16 -5.57
C GLN A 111 -11.40 -8.32 -5.98
N ARG A 112 -11.58 -7.01 -6.15
CA ARG A 112 -10.48 -6.11 -6.46
C ARG A 112 -9.44 -6.06 -5.33
N CYS A 113 -9.88 -6.02 -4.08
CA CYS A 113 -8.99 -6.03 -2.93
C CYS A 113 -8.21 -7.35 -2.86
N GLU A 114 -8.87 -8.49 -3.05
CA GLU A 114 -8.22 -9.80 -3.09
C GLU A 114 -7.13 -9.85 -4.17
N ALA A 115 -7.44 -9.40 -5.40
CA ALA A 115 -6.46 -9.34 -6.48
C ALA A 115 -5.24 -8.45 -6.16
N VAL A 116 -5.46 -7.31 -5.49
CA VAL A 116 -4.37 -6.42 -5.05
C VAL A 116 -3.56 -7.04 -3.91
N TYR A 117 -4.20 -7.75 -2.99
CA TYR A 117 -3.50 -8.44 -1.92
C TYR A 117 -2.57 -9.52 -2.46
N GLU A 118 -3.06 -10.33 -3.41
CA GLU A 118 -2.24 -11.32 -4.11
C GLU A 118 -1.11 -10.69 -4.95
N GLU A 119 -1.31 -9.47 -5.47
CA GLU A 119 -0.22 -8.71 -6.08
C GLU A 119 0.84 -8.28 -5.05
N LEU A 120 0.44 -7.77 -3.88
CA LEU A 120 1.37 -7.42 -2.81
C LEU A 120 2.22 -8.62 -2.35
N LEU A 121 1.60 -9.80 -2.17
CA LEU A 121 2.30 -11.03 -1.81
C LEU A 121 3.30 -11.47 -2.91
N ARG A 122 2.94 -11.31 -4.18
CA ARG A 122 3.86 -11.61 -5.30
C ARG A 122 5.05 -10.65 -5.34
N GLU A 123 4.83 -9.36 -5.08
CA GLU A 123 5.91 -8.38 -5.02
C GLU A 123 6.83 -8.64 -3.82
N GLU A 124 6.29 -8.96 -2.65
CA GLU A 124 7.08 -9.38 -1.48
C GLU A 124 7.99 -10.57 -1.79
N ARG A 125 7.44 -11.63 -2.40
CA ARG A 125 8.24 -12.80 -2.79
C ARG A 125 9.34 -12.44 -3.79
N ARG A 126 9.07 -11.50 -4.72
CA ARG A 126 10.06 -11.02 -5.69
C ARG A 126 11.21 -10.30 -4.99
N GLU A 127 10.92 -9.42 -4.03
CA GLU A 127 11.92 -8.67 -3.29
C GLU A 127 12.79 -9.57 -2.42
N VAL A 128 12.18 -10.52 -1.71
CA VAL A 128 12.90 -11.53 -0.90
C VAL A 128 13.85 -12.35 -1.78
N LEU A 129 13.39 -12.81 -2.95
CA LEU A 129 14.22 -13.55 -3.89
C LEU A 129 15.35 -12.70 -4.47
N SER A 130 15.12 -11.42 -4.75
CA SER A 130 16.14 -10.48 -5.24
C SER A 130 17.25 -10.28 -4.22
N ALA A 131 16.88 -10.07 -2.94
CA ALA A 131 17.83 -9.93 -1.83
C ALA A 131 18.67 -11.19 -1.60
N ILE A 132 18.08 -12.39 -1.77
CA ILE A 132 18.80 -13.68 -1.64
C ILE A 132 19.75 -13.91 -2.83
N ARG A 133 19.38 -13.50 -4.04
CA ARG A 133 20.16 -13.74 -5.27
C ARG A 133 21.30 -12.73 -5.49
N GLY A 134 21.52 -11.80 -4.56
CA GLY A 134 22.57 -10.79 -4.67
C GLY A 134 22.32 -9.78 -5.79
N GLY A 135 21.05 -9.40 -6.04
CA GLY A 135 20.73 -8.27 -6.92
C GLY A 135 21.45 -7.00 -6.45
N GLU A 136 21.93 -6.18 -7.41
CA GLU A 136 22.79 -5.01 -7.18
C GLU A 136 22.33 -4.16 -5.98
N GLY A 137 22.97 -4.35 -4.82
CA GLY A 137 22.69 -3.56 -3.61
C GLY A 137 22.77 -4.30 -2.27
N TYR A 138 22.80 -5.64 -2.22
CA TYR A 138 22.89 -6.37 -0.95
C TYR A 138 24.24 -7.08 -0.76
N GLN A 139 25.06 -6.59 0.17
CA GLN A 139 26.17 -7.35 0.73
C GLN A 139 25.61 -8.52 1.54
N SER A 140 25.95 -9.75 1.14
CA SER A 140 25.59 -10.97 1.85
C SER A 140 26.31 -11.06 3.20
N LEU A 141 25.58 -10.87 4.30
CA LEU A 141 26.03 -11.15 5.67
C LEU A 141 25.97 -12.66 5.98
N TRP A 142 26.65 -13.51 5.19
CA TRP A 142 26.83 -14.92 5.56
C TRP A 142 28.18 -15.43 5.06
N GLU A 143 29.25 -15.05 5.75
CA GLU A 143 30.45 -15.90 5.78
C GLU A 143 30.25 -16.95 6.89
N ARG A 144 30.10 -18.22 6.49
CA ARG A 144 30.32 -19.34 7.42
C ARG A 144 31.82 -19.39 7.70
N GLN A 145 32.24 -19.10 8.93
CA GLN A 145 33.61 -19.35 9.33
C GLN A 145 33.86 -20.86 9.51
N PRO A 146 35.03 -21.37 9.07
CA PRO A 146 35.47 -22.75 9.25
C PRO A 146 35.86 -23.07 10.71
#